data_AF-A0A060H804-F1
#
_entry.id   AF-A0A060H804-F1
#
_cell.length_a   1.000
_cell.length_b   1.000
_cell.length_c   1.000
_cell.angle_alpha   90.00
_cell.angle_beta   90.00
_cell.angle_gamma   90.00
#
_symmetry.space_group_name_H-M   'P 1'
#
loop_
_entity.id
_entity.type
_entity.pdbx_description
1 polymer ?
#
loop_
_entity_poly.entity_id
_entity_poly.type
_entity_poly.pdbx_seq_one_letter_code
_entity_poly.pdbx_strand_id
1 'polypeptide(L)'
;MADPVAWTFAPGGEYTETFDWLTDVLQAPTGGTQHRRLRQSPRATLRFSALESGASRRWMDVLLRAHSAARWWVPIAIDARALAVTAAAGATTLVVAVQGARFTQDGHVLIIGPDPRHYEVHRITALGEHTLTLATELSFSWGVGTRLYPVRLGRLSEPPQVGRFTADDSALVSLQFRLEDPLDSSAAIPGATYRGYPVFDTLPPVWTSDPVWVPHRHTHVQDDTISTPWMTDTAGVALGTTTMQYAPDDAAAILTFRSILFALAGRWAPVWVPSWIHDLPLAADVRAGQRTIDILGPLLSTPSGALQANRRDIRIALYSGAVWYRRITAVTSRGSQIERLTLDSRLPAAFTLTQVKMISFITFSVQDADTAVLRYFGPEAAQCQIVWKELHHAL
;
A
#
# COMPACT_ATOMS: atom_id res chain seq x y z
N MET A 1 12.40 -22.66 -25.70
CA MET A 1 12.67 -22.06 -24.37
C MET A 1 12.39 -23.15 -23.35
N ALA A 2 13.22 -23.34 -22.32
CA ALA A 2 12.97 -24.39 -21.33
C ALA A 2 11.67 -24.11 -20.56
N ASP A 3 10.90 -25.15 -20.25
CA ASP A 3 9.65 -25.01 -19.51
C ASP A 3 9.91 -24.48 -18.09
N PRO A 4 9.04 -23.61 -17.55
CA PRO A 4 9.21 -23.08 -16.21
C PRO A 4 9.08 -24.17 -15.14
N VAL A 5 9.88 -24.06 -14.09
CA VAL A 5 9.93 -25.03 -13.00
C VAL A 5 8.99 -24.60 -11.87
N ALA A 6 8.20 -25.52 -11.32
CA ALA A 6 7.32 -25.19 -10.21
C ALA A 6 8.09 -25.03 -8.90
N TRP A 7 7.82 -23.95 -8.16
CA TRP A 7 8.23 -23.85 -6.77
C TRP A 7 7.20 -24.56 -5.89
N THR A 8 7.60 -25.70 -5.31
CA THR A 8 6.70 -26.64 -4.63
C THR A 8 6.90 -26.68 -3.11
N PHE A 9 7.63 -25.73 -2.54
CA PHE A 9 7.85 -25.69 -1.10
C PHE A 9 6.91 -24.68 -0.46
N ALA A 10 6.41 -25.00 0.73
CA ALA A 10 5.55 -24.10 1.47
C ALA A 10 6.35 -22.84 1.85
N PRO A 11 5.78 -21.63 1.66
CA PRO A 11 6.42 -20.44 2.16
C PRO A 11 6.27 -20.37 3.67
N GLY A 12 7.38 -20.13 4.33
CA GLY A 12 7.48 -19.71 5.72
C GLY A 12 8.17 -18.35 5.84
N GLY A 13 8.42 -17.94 7.08
CA GLY A 13 9.01 -16.64 7.38
C GLY A 13 8.08 -15.49 7.01
N GLU A 14 8.67 -14.31 6.80
CA GLU A 14 7.93 -13.12 6.40
C GLU A 14 7.56 -13.18 4.91
N TYR A 15 6.28 -13.06 4.59
CA TYR A 15 5.80 -12.93 3.22
C TYR A 15 5.67 -11.45 2.86
N THR A 16 6.38 -11.01 1.82
CA THR A 16 6.39 -9.61 1.40
C THR A 16 6.11 -9.48 -0.08
N GLU A 17 5.25 -8.53 -0.43
CA GLU A 17 5.04 -8.08 -1.80
C GLU A 17 5.57 -6.66 -1.97
N THR A 18 6.53 -6.50 -2.87
CA THR A 18 7.11 -5.20 -3.20
C THR A 18 6.68 -4.79 -4.60
N PHE A 19 6.14 -3.58 -4.73
CA PHE A 19 5.77 -2.96 -5.99
C PHE A 19 6.68 -1.78 -6.28
N ASP A 20 7.44 -1.86 -7.38
CA ASP A 20 8.33 -0.79 -7.84
C ASP A 20 7.75 -0.12 -9.09
N TRP A 21 7.10 1.02 -8.88
CA TRP A 21 6.76 1.96 -9.94
C TRP A 21 8.01 2.66 -10.47
N LEU A 22 7.82 3.54 -11.44
CA LEU A 22 8.89 4.39 -11.94
C LEU A 22 8.28 5.72 -12.36
N THR A 23 8.59 6.76 -11.60
CA THR A 23 8.10 8.11 -11.84
C THR A 23 9.29 9.04 -11.99
N ASP A 24 9.29 9.80 -13.07
CA ASP A 24 10.18 10.93 -13.26
C ASP A 24 9.56 12.17 -12.62
N VAL A 25 10.30 12.83 -11.72
CA VAL A 25 9.84 13.96 -10.93
C VAL A 25 10.71 15.17 -11.26
N LEU A 26 10.13 16.11 -12.00
CA LEU A 26 10.75 17.38 -12.33
C LEU A 26 10.37 18.39 -11.26
N GLN A 27 11.34 18.93 -10.54
CA GLN A 27 11.13 19.86 -9.45
C GLN A 27 11.68 21.24 -9.82
N ALA A 28 10.82 22.26 -9.78
CA ALA A 28 11.25 23.64 -9.95
C ALA A 28 11.88 24.18 -8.65
N PRO A 29 12.81 25.15 -8.74
CA PRO A 29 13.36 25.83 -7.56
C PRO A 29 12.27 26.45 -6.67
N THR A 30 11.16 26.91 -7.26
CA THR A 30 10.00 27.48 -6.56
C THR A 30 9.11 26.43 -5.87
N GLY A 31 9.51 25.16 -5.87
CA GLY A 31 8.81 24.05 -5.19
C GLY A 31 7.68 23.40 -6.00
N GLY A 32 7.30 23.96 -7.15
CA GLY A 32 6.36 23.29 -8.06
C GLY A 32 6.96 22.01 -8.63
N THR A 33 6.15 20.95 -8.75
CA THR A 33 6.60 19.65 -9.25
C THR A 33 5.74 19.17 -10.42
N GLN A 34 6.37 18.45 -11.34
CA GLN A 34 5.71 17.73 -12.43
C GLN A 34 6.12 16.26 -12.37
N HIS A 35 5.13 15.38 -12.44
CA HIS A 35 5.29 13.94 -12.24
C HIS A 35 4.91 13.19 -13.52
N ARG A 36 5.80 12.33 -14.01
CA ARG A 36 5.59 11.53 -15.23
C ARG A 36 5.75 10.06 -14.91
N ARG A 37 4.67 9.30 -15.05
CA ARG A 37 4.68 7.84 -14.90
C ARG A 37 5.37 7.20 -16.10
N LEU A 38 6.48 6.50 -15.86
CA LEU A 38 7.27 5.82 -16.89
C LEU A 38 6.92 4.32 -17.05
N ARG A 39 6.21 3.73 -16.07
CA ARG A 39 5.76 2.34 -16.12
C ARG A 39 4.24 2.24 -16.01
N GLN A 40 3.61 1.46 -16.88
CA GLN A 40 2.18 1.16 -16.78
C GLN A 40 1.87 0.21 -15.63
N SER A 41 2.67 -0.83 -15.42
CA SER A 41 2.57 -1.76 -14.28
C SER A 41 3.86 -1.71 -13.46
N PRO A 42 3.79 -1.74 -12.11
CA PRO A 42 4.98 -1.83 -11.29
C PRO A 42 5.68 -3.15 -11.51
N ARG A 43 7.00 -3.19 -11.29
CA ARG A 43 7.68 -4.47 -11.14
C ARG A 43 7.29 -5.06 -9.79
N ALA A 44 6.80 -6.29 -9.78
CA ALA A 44 6.43 -6.99 -8.57
C ALA A 44 7.56 -7.95 -8.14
N THR A 45 7.89 -7.91 -6.86
CA THR A 45 8.81 -8.85 -6.23
C THR A 45 8.11 -9.52 -5.07
N LEU A 46 8.11 -10.86 -5.05
CA LEU A 46 7.65 -11.67 -3.93
C LEU A 46 8.85 -12.14 -3.13
N ARG A 47 8.80 -11.92 -1.81
CA ARG A 47 9.79 -12.44 -0.87
C ARG A 47 9.09 -13.35 0.12
N PHE A 48 9.67 -14.52 0.33
CA PHE A 48 9.28 -15.45 1.38
C PHE A 48 10.47 -16.36 1.68
N SER A 49 10.34 -17.21 2.69
CA SER A 49 11.35 -18.19 3.01
C SER A 49 10.85 -19.61 2.82
N ALA A 50 11.76 -20.57 2.70
CA ALA A 50 11.44 -21.98 2.80
C ALA A 50 12.26 -22.61 3.93
N LEU A 51 11.66 -23.56 4.63
CA LEU A 51 12.29 -24.33 5.69
C LEU A 51 11.91 -25.79 5.49
N GLU A 52 12.88 -26.60 5.09
CA GLU A 52 12.65 -27.99 4.71
C GLU A 52 13.64 -28.91 5.43
N SER A 53 13.23 -30.16 5.68
CA SER A 53 14.06 -31.19 6.28
C SER A 53 14.09 -32.46 5.43
N GLY A 54 15.09 -33.31 5.67
CA GLY A 54 15.18 -34.66 5.11
C GLY A 54 15.05 -34.72 3.59
N ALA A 55 14.07 -35.50 3.10
CA ALA A 55 13.88 -35.74 1.66
C ALA A 55 13.43 -34.50 0.88
N SER A 56 12.58 -33.67 1.49
CA SER A 56 12.10 -32.40 0.89
C SER A 56 13.26 -31.41 0.74
N ARG A 57 14.12 -31.29 1.75
CA ARG A 57 15.32 -30.46 1.70
C ARG A 57 16.27 -30.89 0.58
N ARG A 58 16.55 -32.19 0.47
CA ARG A 58 17.40 -32.74 -0.61
C ARG A 58 16.80 -32.48 -1.99
N TRP A 59 15.47 -32.52 -2.12
CA TRP A 59 14.78 -32.18 -3.35
C TRP A 59 14.93 -30.68 -3.70
N MET A 60 14.76 -29.80 -2.71
CA MET A 60 14.99 -28.36 -2.89
C MET A 60 16.41 -28.06 -3.36
N ASP A 61 17.42 -28.71 -2.78
CA ASP A 61 18.82 -28.58 -3.17
C ASP A 61 19.04 -28.97 -4.65
N VAL A 62 18.42 -30.06 -5.11
CA VAL A 62 18.51 -30.50 -6.52
C VAL A 62 17.85 -29.48 -7.44
N LEU A 63 16.65 -29.01 -7.11
CA LEU A 63 15.92 -28.02 -7.89
C LEU A 63 16.69 -26.71 -8.02
N LEU A 64 17.22 -26.17 -6.92
CA LEU A 64 17.99 -24.92 -6.93
C LEU A 64 19.30 -25.06 -7.71
N ARG A 65 20.00 -26.20 -7.62
CA ARG A 65 21.24 -26.42 -8.38
C ARG A 65 20.98 -26.52 -9.88
N ALA A 66 19.93 -27.22 -10.29
CA ALA A 66 19.61 -27.42 -11.69
C ALA A 66 18.98 -26.16 -12.34
N HIS A 67 18.26 -25.36 -11.56
CA HIS A 67 17.34 -24.35 -12.10
C HIS A 67 17.48 -22.94 -11.49
N SER A 68 18.59 -22.64 -10.82
CA SER A 68 18.83 -21.31 -10.21
C SER A 68 18.63 -20.12 -11.17
N ALA A 69 18.98 -20.28 -12.44
CA ALA A 69 18.80 -19.26 -13.49
C ALA A 69 17.53 -19.45 -14.35
N ALA A 70 16.70 -20.45 -14.05
CA ALA A 70 15.50 -20.77 -14.82
C ALA A 70 14.34 -19.80 -14.51
N ARG A 71 13.25 -19.95 -15.28
CA ARG A 71 11.95 -19.35 -14.94
C ARG A 71 11.23 -20.29 -13.99
N TRP A 72 10.52 -19.71 -13.04
CA TRP A 72 9.81 -20.43 -11.99
C TRP A 72 8.33 -20.08 -12.02
N TRP A 73 7.48 -21.08 -11.78
CA TRP A 73 6.11 -20.84 -11.33
C TRP A 73 6.14 -20.54 -9.84
N VAL A 74 6.02 -19.26 -9.50
CA VAL A 74 6.11 -18.75 -8.14
C VAL A 74 4.71 -18.72 -7.53
N PRO A 75 4.46 -19.42 -6.42
CA PRO A 75 3.15 -19.41 -5.78
C PRO A 75 2.87 -18.08 -5.08
N ILE A 76 1.68 -17.53 -5.33
CA ILE A 76 1.09 -16.46 -4.54
C ILE A 76 0.47 -17.13 -3.31
N ALA A 77 1.29 -17.40 -2.32
CA ALA A 77 0.89 -18.27 -1.23
C ALA A 77 -0.15 -17.70 -0.27
N ILE A 78 -0.22 -16.38 -0.19
CA ILE A 78 -1.21 -15.68 0.61
C ILE A 78 -2.64 -15.86 0.04
N ASP A 79 -2.72 -16.26 -1.22
CA ASP A 79 -3.97 -16.53 -1.94
C ASP A 79 -4.25 -18.03 -2.07
N ALA A 80 -3.59 -18.87 -1.25
CA ALA A 80 -3.86 -20.30 -1.25
C ALA A 80 -5.35 -20.57 -0.98
N ARG A 81 -5.89 -21.56 -1.70
CA ARG A 81 -7.27 -22.03 -1.51
C ARG A 81 -7.27 -23.54 -1.41
N ALA A 82 -8.22 -24.08 -0.65
CA ALA A 82 -8.38 -25.53 -0.50
C ALA A 82 -9.47 -26.05 -1.43
N LEU A 83 -9.29 -27.25 -1.99
CA LEU A 83 -10.35 -27.96 -2.69
C LEU A 83 -11.53 -28.21 -1.75
N ALA A 84 -12.73 -27.82 -2.18
CA ALA A 84 -13.97 -28.05 -1.43
C ALA A 84 -14.48 -29.50 -1.57
N VAL A 85 -14.17 -30.14 -2.70
CA VAL A 85 -14.50 -31.54 -2.98
C VAL A 85 -13.30 -32.25 -3.58
N THR A 86 -13.24 -33.57 -3.43
CA THR A 86 -12.23 -34.40 -4.10
C THR A 86 -12.32 -34.23 -5.62
N ALA A 87 -11.19 -33.93 -6.24
CA ALA A 87 -11.05 -33.89 -7.69
C ALA A 87 -10.40 -35.21 -8.17
N ALA A 88 -11.13 -35.98 -8.97
CA ALA A 88 -10.60 -37.22 -9.53
C ALA A 88 -9.60 -36.94 -10.67
N ALA A 89 -8.70 -37.89 -10.92
CA ALA A 89 -7.91 -37.88 -12.15
C ALA A 89 -8.85 -37.86 -13.36
N GLY A 90 -8.49 -37.13 -14.41
CA GLY A 90 -9.37 -36.87 -15.56
C GLY A 90 -10.27 -35.63 -15.41
N ALA A 91 -10.43 -35.08 -14.20
CA ALA A 91 -11.29 -33.91 -14.01
C ALA A 91 -10.65 -32.63 -14.61
N THR A 92 -11.47 -31.79 -15.22
CA THR A 92 -11.07 -30.47 -15.76
C THR A 92 -11.65 -29.31 -14.94
N THR A 93 -12.54 -29.58 -13.99
CA THR A 93 -13.20 -28.55 -13.18
C THR A 93 -12.97 -28.84 -11.71
N LEU A 94 -12.45 -27.83 -11.00
CA LEU A 94 -12.15 -27.88 -9.57
C LEU A 94 -13.14 -27.00 -8.81
N VAL A 95 -13.70 -27.50 -7.72
CA VAL A 95 -14.56 -26.70 -6.82
C VAL A 95 -13.68 -26.06 -5.75
N VAL A 96 -13.50 -24.76 -5.84
CA VAL A 96 -12.59 -23.97 -5.00
C VAL A 96 -13.11 -22.53 -4.90
N ALA A 97 -12.98 -21.90 -3.74
CA ALA A 97 -13.36 -20.51 -3.56
C ALA A 97 -12.36 -19.58 -4.29
N VAL A 98 -12.75 -19.07 -5.46
CA VAL A 98 -11.88 -18.21 -6.29
C VAL A 98 -11.87 -16.78 -5.80
N GLN A 99 -12.96 -16.31 -5.18
CA GLN A 99 -13.12 -14.92 -4.77
C GLN A 99 -11.98 -14.46 -3.84
N GLY A 100 -11.45 -13.28 -4.14
CA GLY A 100 -10.35 -12.65 -3.39
C GLY A 100 -8.98 -13.29 -3.58
N ALA A 101 -8.87 -14.47 -4.22
CA ALA A 101 -7.60 -15.01 -4.66
C ALA A 101 -7.28 -14.52 -6.08
N ARG A 102 -6.02 -14.19 -6.35
CA ARG A 102 -5.53 -13.66 -7.63
C ARG A 102 -5.32 -14.75 -8.68
N PHE A 103 -6.28 -15.67 -8.78
CA PHE A 103 -6.43 -16.49 -9.98
C PHE A 103 -6.78 -15.58 -11.16
N THR A 104 -6.22 -15.88 -12.32
CA THR A 104 -6.46 -15.12 -13.55
C THR A 104 -6.87 -16.09 -14.64
N GLN A 105 -7.83 -15.66 -15.48
CA GLN A 105 -8.10 -16.36 -16.72
C GLN A 105 -6.81 -16.39 -17.56
N ASP A 106 -6.54 -17.51 -18.21
CA ASP A 106 -5.28 -17.79 -18.93
C ASP A 106 -4.01 -17.84 -18.06
N GLY A 107 -4.15 -17.65 -16.74
CA GLY A 107 -3.10 -17.88 -15.76
C GLY A 107 -2.87 -19.36 -15.48
N HIS A 108 -2.07 -19.65 -14.46
CA HIS A 108 -1.76 -21.02 -14.04
C HIS A 108 -2.08 -21.24 -12.57
N VAL A 109 -2.42 -22.48 -12.23
CA VAL A 109 -2.64 -22.97 -10.87
C VAL A 109 -1.65 -24.09 -10.58
N LEU A 110 -1.02 -24.03 -9.41
CA LEU A 110 -0.22 -25.11 -8.84
C LEU A 110 -1.08 -25.86 -7.81
N ILE A 111 -1.25 -27.16 -8.02
CA ILE A 111 -1.87 -28.07 -7.07
C ILE A 111 -0.75 -28.89 -6.45
N ILE A 112 -0.73 -28.96 -5.13
CA ILE A 112 0.37 -29.61 -4.43
C ILE A 112 -0.13 -30.41 -3.23
N GLY A 113 0.40 -31.63 -3.12
CA GLY A 113 0.14 -32.53 -2.00
C GLY A 113 1.10 -32.29 -0.82
N PRO A 114 1.08 -33.21 0.17
CA PRO A 114 2.02 -33.16 1.29
C PRO A 114 3.48 -33.37 0.89
N ASP A 115 3.73 -34.10 -0.21
CA ASP A 115 5.07 -34.28 -0.77
C ASP A 115 5.33 -33.21 -1.85
N PRO A 116 6.40 -32.40 -1.76
CA PRO A 116 6.75 -31.38 -2.76
C PRO A 116 7.09 -31.94 -4.15
N ARG A 117 7.20 -33.27 -4.30
CA ARG A 117 7.35 -33.96 -5.58
C ARG A 117 6.01 -34.35 -6.21
N HIS A 118 4.94 -34.38 -5.41
CA HIS A 118 3.60 -34.70 -5.87
C HIS A 118 2.85 -33.39 -6.11
N TYR A 119 2.97 -32.88 -7.34
CA TYR A 119 2.38 -31.62 -7.75
C TYR A 119 1.97 -31.65 -9.22
N GLU A 120 1.04 -30.76 -9.57
CA GLU A 120 0.62 -30.51 -10.94
C GLU A 120 0.48 -29.02 -11.19
N VAL A 121 0.85 -28.56 -12.39
CA VAL A 121 0.62 -27.18 -12.84
C VAL A 121 -0.29 -27.22 -14.05
N HIS A 122 -1.41 -26.52 -13.96
CA HIS A 122 -2.39 -26.45 -15.03
C HIS A 122 -2.70 -25.01 -15.41
N ARG A 123 -2.94 -24.76 -16.70
CA ARG A 123 -3.46 -23.48 -17.18
C ARG A 123 -4.96 -23.38 -16.88
N ILE A 124 -5.40 -22.20 -16.48
CA ILE A 124 -6.79 -21.87 -16.17
C ILE A 124 -7.46 -21.34 -17.44
N THR A 125 -8.59 -21.92 -17.83
CA THR A 125 -9.38 -21.47 -19.00
C THR A 125 -10.55 -20.59 -18.61
N ALA A 126 -11.17 -20.86 -17.46
CA ALA A 126 -12.31 -20.09 -16.97
C ALA A 126 -12.34 -20.06 -15.44
N LEU A 127 -12.82 -18.94 -14.90
CA LEU A 127 -13.03 -18.72 -13.48
C LEU A 127 -14.52 -18.44 -13.23
N GLY A 128 -15.12 -19.21 -12.33
CA GLY A 128 -16.40 -18.90 -11.70
C GLY A 128 -16.18 -18.43 -10.26
N GLU A 129 -17.25 -18.19 -9.52
CA GLU A 129 -17.15 -17.77 -8.10
C GLU A 129 -16.59 -18.89 -7.20
N HIS A 130 -17.00 -20.13 -7.46
CA HIS A 130 -16.62 -21.33 -6.69
C HIS A 130 -16.04 -22.45 -7.55
N THR A 131 -15.68 -22.15 -8.80
CA THR A 131 -15.18 -23.15 -9.75
C THR A 131 -14.01 -22.62 -10.54
N LEU A 132 -13.00 -23.45 -10.74
CA LEU A 132 -11.84 -23.18 -11.57
C LEU A 132 -11.76 -24.26 -12.65
N THR A 133 -11.74 -23.85 -13.93
CA THR A 133 -11.68 -24.77 -15.08
C THR A 133 -10.26 -24.80 -15.64
N LEU A 134 -9.75 -25.99 -15.88
CA LEU A 134 -8.41 -26.29 -16.37
C LEU A 134 -8.41 -26.50 -17.88
N ALA A 135 -7.28 -26.21 -18.52
CA ALA A 135 -7.06 -26.48 -19.94
C ALA A 135 -6.81 -27.97 -20.24
N THR A 136 -6.28 -28.70 -19.27
CA THR A 136 -5.93 -30.12 -19.36
C THR A 136 -6.49 -30.86 -18.15
N GLU A 137 -6.77 -32.15 -18.34
CA GLU A 137 -7.25 -33.04 -17.30
C GLU A 137 -6.19 -33.28 -16.22
N LEU A 138 -6.62 -33.42 -14.96
CA LEU A 138 -5.75 -33.80 -13.84
C LEU A 138 -5.15 -35.20 -14.07
N SER A 139 -3.86 -35.38 -13.77
CA SER A 139 -3.22 -36.70 -13.85
C SER A 139 -3.40 -37.50 -12.55
N PHE A 140 -3.46 -36.80 -11.41
CA PHE A 140 -3.65 -37.35 -10.08
C PHE A 140 -5.04 -37.04 -9.51
N SER A 141 -5.47 -37.87 -8.56
CA SER A 141 -6.62 -37.58 -7.73
C SER A 141 -6.20 -36.74 -6.52
N TRP A 142 -6.91 -35.64 -6.29
CA TRP A 142 -6.66 -34.71 -5.21
C TRP A 142 -7.81 -34.74 -4.20
N GLY A 143 -7.50 -35.06 -2.95
CA GLY A 143 -8.51 -35.11 -1.89
C GLY A 143 -9.07 -33.73 -1.53
N VAL A 144 -10.19 -33.74 -0.82
CA VAL A 144 -10.69 -32.52 -0.15
C VAL A 144 -9.61 -31.91 0.74
N GLY A 145 -9.50 -30.58 0.74
CA GLY A 145 -8.49 -29.87 1.53
C GLY A 145 -7.11 -29.71 0.87
N THR A 146 -6.84 -30.36 -0.27
CA THR A 146 -5.60 -30.12 -1.04
C THR A 146 -5.50 -28.63 -1.41
N ARG A 147 -4.31 -28.05 -1.28
CA ARG A 147 -4.07 -26.62 -1.53
C ARG A 147 -3.79 -26.36 -3.01
N LEU A 148 -4.48 -25.36 -3.54
CA LEU A 148 -4.23 -24.75 -4.84
C LEU A 148 -3.65 -23.36 -4.63
N TYR A 149 -2.62 -23.05 -5.41
CA TYR A 149 -1.95 -21.77 -5.39
C TYR A 149 -2.05 -21.13 -6.77
N PRO A 150 -2.53 -19.87 -6.87
CA PRO A 150 -2.29 -19.08 -8.07
C PRO A 150 -0.78 -18.93 -8.22
N VAL A 151 -0.25 -19.14 -9.43
CA VAL A 151 1.18 -18.92 -9.70
C VAL A 151 1.39 -17.78 -10.68
N ARG A 152 2.58 -17.17 -10.60
CA ARG A 152 3.08 -16.21 -11.58
C ARG A 152 4.46 -16.63 -12.05
N LEU A 153 4.75 -16.35 -13.30
CA LEU A 153 6.08 -16.57 -13.82
C LEU A 153 7.05 -15.57 -13.21
N GLY A 154 8.20 -16.06 -12.76
CA GLY A 154 9.23 -15.21 -12.16
C GLY A 154 10.61 -15.84 -12.21
N ARG A 155 11.60 -15.08 -11.72
CA ARG A 155 12.98 -15.53 -11.58
C ARG A 155 13.52 -15.16 -10.22
N LEU A 156 14.46 -15.96 -9.72
CA LEU A 156 15.24 -15.58 -8.55
C LEU A 156 15.99 -14.28 -8.85
N SER A 157 15.80 -13.27 -8.00
CA SER A 157 16.45 -11.97 -8.12
C SER A 157 17.93 -12.05 -7.75
N GLU A 158 18.25 -12.93 -6.80
CA GLU A 158 19.58 -13.23 -6.31
C GLU A 158 19.71 -14.73 -6.02
N PRO A 159 20.92 -15.31 -6.10
CA PRO A 159 21.14 -16.68 -5.69
C PRO A 159 20.82 -16.85 -4.19
N PRO A 160 19.95 -17.80 -3.80
CA PRO A 160 19.59 -17.97 -2.40
C PRO A 160 20.76 -18.53 -1.58
N GLN A 161 20.90 -18.03 -0.35
CA GLN A 161 21.86 -18.56 0.60
C GLN A 161 21.24 -19.75 1.34
N VAL A 162 21.70 -20.97 1.03
CA VAL A 162 21.21 -22.20 1.66
C VAL A 162 22.14 -22.59 2.81
N GLY A 163 21.82 -22.12 4.01
CA GLY A 163 22.48 -22.52 5.25
C GLY A 163 22.08 -23.94 5.66
N ARG A 164 23.01 -24.68 6.30
CA ARG A 164 22.77 -26.03 6.83
C ARG A 164 23.10 -26.04 8.31
N PHE A 165 22.08 -26.11 9.18
CA PHE A 165 22.30 -26.05 10.63
C PHE A 165 22.66 -27.44 11.20
N THR A 166 21.91 -28.48 10.85
CA THR A 166 22.10 -29.87 11.33
C THR A 166 22.52 -30.85 10.23
N ALA A 167 22.99 -30.33 9.10
CA ALA A 167 23.27 -31.07 7.84
C ALA A 167 22.06 -31.73 7.15
N ASP A 168 21.02 -32.15 7.87
CA ASP A 168 19.77 -32.67 7.26
C ASP A 168 18.62 -31.66 7.20
N ASP A 169 18.63 -30.65 8.07
CA ASP A 169 17.68 -29.53 8.02
C ASP A 169 18.31 -28.33 7.31
N SER A 170 17.50 -27.66 6.47
CA SER A 170 17.87 -26.35 5.97
C SER A 170 17.72 -25.32 7.09
N ALA A 171 18.56 -24.28 7.08
CA ALA A 171 18.19 -23.04 7.72
C ALA A 171 16.98 -22.41 6.96
N LEU A 172 16.44 -21.32 7.50
CA LEU A 172 15.45 -20.52 6.79
C LEU A 172 16.06 -19.97 5.49
N VAL A 173 15.69 -20.52 4.34
CA VAL A 173 16.22 -20.10 3.03
C VAL A 173 15.39 -18.92 2.56
N SER A 174 15.94 -17.70 2.58
CA SER A 174 15.25 -16.52 2.03
C SER A 174 15.27 -16.54 0.51
N LEU A 175 14.10 -16.35 -0.09
CA LEU A 175 13.88 -16.39 -1.53
C LEU A 175 13.25 -15.08 -1.96
N GLN A 176 13.81 -14.49 -3.02
CA GLN A 176 13.28 -13.28 -3.63
C GLN A 176 13.02 -13.52 -5.11
N PHE A 177 11.76 -13.62 -5.48
CA PHE A 177 11.34 -13.81 -6.86
C PHE A 177 10.88 -12.49 -7.47
N ARG A 178 11.55 -12.07 -8.54
CA ARG A 178 11.06 -11.00 -9.41
C ARG A 178 10.07 -11.61 -10.40
N LEU A 179 8.83 -11.15 -10.36
CA LEU A 179 7.80 -11.61 -11.27
C LEU A 179 8.02 -11.00 -12.67
N GLU A 180 7.79 -11.82 -13.69
CA GLU A 180 7.74 -11.40 -15.09
C GLU A 180 6.29 -11.13 -15.50
N ASP A 181 5.35 -11.93 -14.98
CA ASP A 181 3.93 -11.66 -15.14
C ASP A 181 3.47 -10.57 -14.16
N PRO A 182 2.54 -9.69 -14.59
CA PRO A 182 2.02 -8.64 -13.73
C PRO A 182 1.23 -9.21 -12.55
N LEU A 183 1.35 -8.55 -11.39
CA LEU A 183 0.56 -8.80 -10.19
C LEU A 183 -0.37 -7.61 -9.92
N ASP A 184 -1.03 -7.17 -10.99
CA ASP A 184 -1.77 -5.91 -10.99
C ASP A 184 -3.06 -6.00 -10.19
N SER A 185 -3.47 -4.86 -9.65
CA SER A 185 -4.77 -4.67 -9.01
C SER A 185 -5.47 -3.47 -9.66
N SER A 186 -6.80 -3.46 -9.63
CA SER A 186 -7.60 -2.37 -10.21
C SER A 186 -7.22 -1.05 -9.55
N ALA A 187 -6.84 -0.05 -10.33
CA ALA A 187 -6.44 1.25 -9.78
C ALA A 187 -7.68 2.08 -9.39
N ALA A 188 -7.92 2.23 -8.09
CA ALA A 188 -8.99 3.08 -7.57
C ALA A 188 -8.63 3.65 -6.18
N ILE A 189 -8.99 4.91 -5.94
CA ILE A 189 -9.01 5.50 -4.60
C ILE A 189 -10.48 5.71 -4.23
N PRO A 190 -11.10 4.77 -3.49
CA PRO A 190 -12.46 4.95 -3.02
C PRO A 190 -12.52 6.10 -2.02
N GLY A 191 -13.72 6.64 -1.80
CA GLY A 191 -13.95 7.72 -0.84
C GLY A 191 -14.26 9.05 -1.51
N ALA A 192 -14.04 10.13 -0.76
CA ALA A 192 -14.43 11.47 -1.16
C ALA A 192 -13.40 12.13 -2.08
N THR A 193 -13.87 13.05 -2.90
CA THR A 193 -13.03 14.00 -3.63
C THR A 193 -13.11 15.38 -3.00
N TYR A 194 -11.97 16.06 -2.88
CA TYR A 194 -11.88 17.43 -2.41
C TYR A 194 -11.04 18.27 -3.38
N ARG A 195 -11.59 19.40 -3.83
CA ARG A 195 -10.99 20.31 -4.84
C ARG A 195 -10.48 19.58 -6.10
N GLY A 196 -11.23 18.58 -6.57
CA GLY A 196 -10.91 17.83 -7.79
C GLY A 196 -9.92 16.67 -7.62
N TYR A 197 -9.43 16.41 -6.40
CA TYR A 197 -8.51 15.30 -6.11
C TYR A 197 -9.09 14.36 -5.06
N PRO A 198 -8.72 13.06 -5.07
CA PRO A 198 -9.16 12.12 -4.05
C PRO A 198 -8.60 12.48 -2.67
N VAL A 199 -9.29 12.03 -1.62
CA VAL A 199 -8.82 12.11 -0.24
C VAL A 199 -8.51 10.71 0.27
N PHE A 200 -7.31 10.52 0.81
CA PHE A 200 -6.88 9.28 1.45
C PHE A 200 -7.46 9.24 2.87
N ASP A 201 -8.72 8.83 3.00
CA ASP A 201 -9.36 8.70 4.31
C ASP A 201 -10.08 7.36 4.55
N THR A 202 -9.97 6.44 3.60
CA THR A 202 -10.57 5.10 3.64
C THR A 202 -9.98 4.24 4.74
N LEU A 203 -8.68 4.40 5.02
CA LEU A 203 -7.95 3.64 6.01
C LEU A 203 -7.21 4.61 6.94
N PRO A 204 -7.58 4.69 8.23
CA PRO A 204 -6.79 5.43 9.19
C PRO A 204 -5.42 4.75 9.37
N PRO A 205 -4.36 5.51 9.69
CA PRO A 205 -3.09 4.91 10.06
C PRO A 205 -3.25 4.15 11.38
N VAL A 206 -2.38 3.18 11.61
CA VAL A 206 -2.30 2.46 12.88
C VAL A 206 -1.23 3.07 13.78
N TRP A 207 -1.51 3.09 15.08
CA TRP A 207 -0.62 3.61 16.11
C TRP A 207 0.36 2.54 16.61
N THR A 208 0.87 1.69 15.71
CA THR A 208 1.97 0.77 16.01
C THR A 208 3.32 1.49 16.09
N SER A 209 3.39 2.70 15.52
CA SER A 209 4.49 3.64 15.63
C SER A 209 3.93 5.06 15.54
N ASP A 210 4.63 6.02 16.14
CA ASP A 210 4.24 7.42 16.05
C ASP A 210 4.32 7.91 14.58
N PRO A 211 3.28 8.59 14.06
CA PRO A 211 3.40 9.33 12.81
C PRO A 211 4.47 10.40 12.95
N VAL A 212 5.53 10.31 12.14
CA VAL A 212 6.66 11.26 12.20
C VAL A 212 6.50 12.27 11.08
N TRP A 213 6.34 13.54 11.46
CA TRP A 213 6.42 14.67 10.54
C TRP A 213 7.81 15.28 10.58
N VAL A 214 8.46 15.37 9.42
CA VAL A 214 9.74 16.03 9.25
C VAL A 214 9.50 17.35 8.50
N PRO A 215 9.70 18.52 9.15
CA PRO A 215 9.59 19.79 8.46
C PRO A 215 10.71 19.91 7.44
N HIS A 216 10.36 20.27 6.22
CA HIS A 216 11.34 20.49 5.16
C HIS A 216 10.98 21.75 4.37
N ARG A 217 12.01 22.51 3.97
CA ARG A 217 11.90 23.70 3.11
C ARG A 217 12.95 23.59 2.03
N HIS A 218 12.63 24.06 0.83
CA HIS A 218 13.61 24.12 -0.25
C HIS A 218 14.49 25.34 -0.05
N THR A 219 15.67 25.13 0.52
CA THR A 219 16.66 26.18 0.72
C THR A 219 17.77 26.06 -0.31
N HIS A 220 18.22 27.21 -0.80
CA HIS A 220 19.44 27.33 -1.58
C HIS A 220 20.50 28.00 -0.70
N VAL A 221 21.63 27.34 -0.53
CA VAL A 221 22.78 27.85 0.24
C VAL A 221 23.89 28.18 -0.74
N GLN A 222 24.35 29.42 -0.71
CA GLN A 222 25.56 29.87 -1.39
C GLN A 222 26.61 30.17 -0.34
N ASP A 223 27.72 29.44 -0.37
CA ASP A 223 28.85 29.62 0.52
C ASP A 223 30.11 29.88 -0.30
N ASP A 224 30.59 31.12 -0.27
CA ASP A 224 31.81 31.53 -0.96
C ASP A 224 33.05 31.36 -0.07
N THR A 225 32.94 30.71 1.11
CA THR A 225 33.97 30.40 2.12
C THR A 225 34.67 31.59 2.78
N ILE A 226 34.45 32.79 2.24
CA ILE A 226 35.04 34.06 2.69
C ILE A 226 34.02 34.88 3.49
N SER A 227 32.74 34.77 3.15
CA SER A 227 31.63 35.48 3.78
C SER A 227 30.68 34.52 4.49
N THR A 228 29.78 35.06 5.32
CA THR A 228 28.70 34.26 5.91
C THR A 228 27.86 33.64 4.79
N PRO A 229 27.59 32.33 4.83
CA PRO A 229 26.79 31.66 3.83
C PRO A 229 25.42 32.34 3.67
N TRP A 230 25.07 32.65 2.43
CA TRP A 230 23.76 33.20 2.11
C TRP A 230 22.77 32.05 1.90
N MET A 231 21.69 32.03 2.66
CA MET A 231 20.63 31.03 2.57
C MET A 231 19.31 31.70 2.21
N THR A 232 18.61 31.16 1.22
CA THR A 232 17.26 31.60 0.85
C THR A 232 16.30 30.41 0.74
N ASP A 233 15.06 30.58 1.19
CA ASP A 233 13.97 29.62 0.96
C ASP A 233 13.29 29.96 -0.37
N THR A 234 13.52 29.13 -1.39
CA THR A 234 13.05 29.40 -2.75
C THR A 234 11.59 29.02 -2.95
N ALA A 235 11.03 28.15 -2.11
CA ALA A 235 9.62 27.75 -2.19
C ALA A 235 8.71 28.64 -1.32
N GLY A 236 9.23 29.19 -0.23
CA GLY A 236 8.48 30.04 0.70
C GLY A 236 7.41 29.31 1.52
N VAL A 237 7.32 27.98 1.39
CA VAL A 237 6.38 27.10 2.08
C VAL A 237 7.10 25.88 2.63
N ALA A 238 6.62 25.35 3.75
CA ALA A 238 7.06 24.03 4.21
C ALA A 238 6.47 22.96 3.27
N LEU A 239 7.32 22.02 2.86
CA LEU A 239 6.99 20.85 2.06
C LEU A 239 7.51 19.63 2.82
N GLY A 240 6.87 19.36 3.96
CA GLY A 240 7.30 18.32 4.87
C GLY A 240 7.06 16.91 4.33
N THR A 241 7.64 15.94 5.03
CA THR A 241 7.31 14.53 4.83
C THR A 241 6.64 13.98 6.08
N THR A 242 5.61 13.14 5.90
CA THR A 242 4.93 12.46 7.00
C THR A 242 5.01 10.95 6.79
N THR A 243 5.59 10.24 7.76
CA THR A 243 5.63 8.77 7.74
C THR A 243 4.42 8.23 8.49
N MET A 244 3.64 7.37 7.83
CA MET A 244 2.47 6.70 8.41
C MET A 244 2.51 5.19 8.18
N GLN A 245 2.02 4.43 9.15
CA GLN A 245 1.82 2.99 9.05
C GLN A 245 0.35 2.69 8.79
N TYR A 246 0.09 1.76 7.87
CA TYR A 246 -1.25 1.23 7.60
C TYR A 246 -1.23 -0.27 7.81
N ALA A 247 -2.27 -0.79 8.45
CA ALA A 247 -2.45 -2.23 8.61
C ALA A 247 -3.90 -2.63 8.27
N PRO A 248 -4.21 -2.90 6.99
CA PRO A 248 -5.49 -3.53 6.64
C PRO A 248 -5.59 -4.90 7.33
N ASP A 249 -6.73 -5.15 7.95
CA ASP A 249 -7.00 -6.26 8.89
C ASP A 249 -8.04 -7.27 8.39
N ASP A 250 -8.51 -7.12 7.15
CA ASP A 250 -9.24 -8.16 6.44
C ASP A 250 -8.83 -8.25 4.94
N ALA A 251 -9.27 -9.32 4.27
CA ALA A 251 -8.95 -9.55 2.86
C ALA A 251 -9.49 -8.46 1.91
N ALA A 252 -10.66 -7.87 2.20
CA ALA A 252 -11.26 -6.83 1.37
C ALA A 252 -10.54 -5.48 1.55
N ALA A 253 -10.10 -5.17 2.77
CA ALA A 253 -9.27 -4.03 3.12
C ALA A 253 -7.90 -4.12 2.45
N ILE A 254 -7.29 -5.32 2.41
CA ILE A 254 -6.05 -5.56 1.66
C ILE A 254 -6.25 -5.26 0.17
N LEU A 255 -7.30 -5.80 -0.46
CA LEU A 255 -7.59 -5.56 -1.88
C LEU A 255 -7.84 -4.08 -2.17
N THR A 256 -8.57 -3.39 -1.29
CA THR A 256 -8.82 -1.96 -1.38
C THR A 256 -7.53 -1.17 -1.25
N PHE A 257 -6.69 -1.49 -0.27
CA PHE A 257 -5.42 -0.82 -0.04
C PHE A 257 -4.46 -1.00 -1.22
N ARG A 258 -4.37 -2.21 -1.77
CA ARG A 258 -3.65 -2.46 -3.02
C ARG A 258 -4.19 -1.62 -4.17
N SER A 259 -5.50 -1.55 -4.34
CA SER A 259 -6.14 -0.75 -5.40
C SER A 259 -5.77 0.74 -5.29
N ILE A 260 -5.68 1.25 -4.06
CA ILE A 260 -5.22 2.61 -3.78
C ILE A 260 -3.74 2.79 -4.15
N LEU A 261 -2.85 1.87 -3.76
CA LEU A 261 -1.45 1.93 -4.13
C LEU A 261 -1.25 1.94 -5.66
N PHE A 262 -2.04 1.15 -6.39
CA PHE A 262 -2.03 1.13 -7.86
C PHE A 262 -2.57 2.42 -8.50
N ALA A 263 -3.51 3.10 -7.85
CA ALA A 263 -3.99 4.42 -8.30
C ALA A 263 -2.96 5.53 -8.04
N LEU A 264 -2.27 5.47 -6.89
CA LEU A 264 -1.18 6.39 -6.56
C LEU A 264 0.02 6.20 -7.50
N ALA A 265 0.30 4.94 -7.84
CA ALA A 265 1.38 4.51 -8.71
C ALA A 265 2.76 5.08 -8.30
N GLY A 266 3.09 4.94 -7.01
CA GLY A 266 4.29 5.52 -6.41
C GLY A 266 4.16 7.03 -6.27
N ARG A 267 5.13 7.77 -6.81
CA ARG A 267 5.20 9.23 -6.71
C ARG A 267 4.33 9.95 -7.74
N TRP A 268 3.48 9.26 -8.51
CA TRP A 268 2.82 9.85 -9.68
C TRP A 268 1.56 10.65 -9.35
N ALA A 269 0.56 10.02 -8.73
CA ALA A 269 -0.74 10.66 -8.52
C ALA A 269 -0.82 11.33 -7.15
N PRO A 270 -1.20 12.61 -7.10
CA PRO A 270 -1.36 13.32 -5.83
C PRO A 270 -2.72 13.04 -5.19
N VAL A 271 -2.77 13.16 -3.87
CA VAL A 271 -3.93 12.86 -3.03
C VAL A 271 -3.93 13.78 -1.79
N TRP A 272 -5.11 14.08 -1.25
CA TRP A 272 -5.21 14.75 0.05
C TRP A 272 -5.01 13.76 1.18
N VAL A 273 -4.08 14.03 2.08
CA VAL A 273 -3.76 13.14 3.21
C VAL A 273 -4.08 13.85 4.52
N PRO A 274 -4.97 13.32 5.36
CA PRO A 274 -5.18 13.85 6.69
C PRO A 274 -3.95 13.64 7.57
N SER A 275 -3.64 14.59 8.45
CA SER A 275 -2.59 14.45 9.46
C SER A 275 -2.91 13.39 10.53
N TRP A 276 -4.20 13.05 10.66
CA TRP A 276 -4.74 12.11 11.67
C TRP A 276 -4.45 12.49 13.13
N ILE A 277 -4.19 13.78 13.38
CA ILE A 277 -4.00 14.33 14.72
C ILE A 277 -5.03 15.44 15.01
N HIS A 278 -5.21 15.77 16.28
CA HIS A 278 -6.11 16.83 16.72
C HIS A 278 -5.47 18.21 16.55
N ASP A 279 -5.27 18.63 15.30
CA ASP A 279 -4.62 19.90 14.97
C ASP A 279 -5.42 21.13 15.46
N LEU A 280 -6.75 21.03 15.40
CA LEU A 280 -7.65 22.17 15.61
C LEU A 280 -8.77 21.81 16.59
N PRO A 281 -8.47 21.71 17.89
CA PRO A 281 -9.48 21.41 18.90
C PRO A 281 -10.57 22.50 18.91
N LEU A 282 -11.82 22.09 18.79
CA LEU A 282 -12.98 22.98 18.77
C LEU A 282 -13.17 23.62 20.15
N ALA A 283 -13.51 24.91 20.19
CA ALA A 283 -13.72 25.70 21.41
C ALA A 283 -15.19 26.05 21.67
N ALA A 284 -16.06 25.99 20.65
CA ALA A 284 -17.50 26.22 20.81
C ALA A 284 -18.33 25.36 19.84
N ASP A 285 -19.57 25.08 20.23
CA ASP A 285 -20.55 24.36 19.40
C ASP A 285 -20.83 25.08 18.07
N VAL A 286 -21.10 24.29 17.04
CA VAL A 286 -21.36 24.77 15.68
C VAL A 286 -22.84 24.62 15.34
N ARG A 287 -23.44 25.69 14.81
CA ARG A 287 -24.82 25.68 14.32
C ARG A 287 -24.87 25.30 12.84
N ALA A 288 -25.97 24.66 12.45
CA ALA A 288 -26.22 24.32 11.05
C ALA A 288 -26.17 25.57 10.17
N GLY A 289 -25.52 25.46 9.01
CA GLY A 289 -25.40 26.54 8.04
C GLY A 289 -24.33 27.59 8.36
N GLN A 290 -23.59 27.47 9.46
CA GLN A 290 -22.47 28.36 9.78
C GLN A 290 -21.31 28.17 8.81
N ARG A 291 -20.59 29.27 8.53
CA ARG A 291 -19.31 29.28 7.80
C ARG A 291 -18.11 29.53 8.71
N THR A 292 -18.30 29.41 10.02
CA THR A 292 -17.26 29.73 10.99
C THR A 292 -17.22 28.68 12.07
N ILE A 293 -16.01 28.34 12.51
CA ILE A 293 -15.78 27.50 13.69
C ILE A 293 -14.81 28.23 14.62
N ASP A 294 -15.03 28.09 15.93
CA ASP A 294 -14.15 28.65 16.94
C ASP A 294 -13.28 27.50 17.49
N ILE A 295 -11.96 27.66 17.46
CA ILE A 295 -10.96 26.68 17.91
C ILE A 295 -10.14 27.25 19.06
N LEU A 296 -9.46 26.38 19.81
CA LEU A 296 -8.46 26.84 20.79
C LEU A 296 -7.25 27.41 20.05
N GLY A 297 -6.76 28.56 20.52
CA GLY A 297 -5.65 29.27 19.91
C GLY A 297 -4.95 30.22 20.88
N PRO A 298 -4.07 31.11 20.40
CA PRO A 298 -3.78 31.37 18.99
C PRO A 298 -2.84 30.34 18.34
N LEU A 299 -3.20 29.87 17.14
CA LEU A 299 -2.41 28.95 16.32
C LEU A 299 -2.14 29.55 14.93
N LEU A 300 -3.18 29.99 14.24
CA LEU A 300 -3.13 30.40 12.83
C LEU A 300 -3.21 31.92 12.60
N SER A 301 -3.61 32.69 13.60
CA SER A 301 -3.62 34.17 13.51
C SER A 301 -2.25 34.81 13.72
N THR A 302 -1.25 34.02 14.10
CA THR A 302 0.13 34.48 14.31
C THR A 302 0.89 34.56 12.99
N PRO A 303 1.95 35.39 12.88
CA PRO A 303 2.78 35.44 11.68
C PRO A 303 3.39 34.09 11.28
N SER A 304 3.71 33.23 12.26
CA SER A 304 4.22 31.88 12.04
C SER A 304 3.13 30.87 11.66
N GLY A 305 1.87 31.16 11.98
CA GLY A 305 0.71 30.31 11.72
C GLY A 305 -0.09 30.68 10.47
N ALA A 306 0.38 31.64 9.67
CA ALA A 306 -0.33 32.13 8.50
C ALA A 306 -0.81 31.00 7.57
N LEU A 307 -1.93 31.23 6.89
CA LEU A 307 -2.61 30.25 6.02
C LEU A 307 -1.77 29.86 4.78
N GLN A 308 -0.77 29.01 4.98
CA GLN A 308 0.02 28.42 3.90
C GLN A 308 -0.77 27.32 3.17
N ALA A 309 -0.34 26.97 1.95
CA ALA A 309 -1.06 26.05 1.06
C ALA A 309 -1.46 24.72 1.72
N ASN A 310 -0.55 24.08 2.47
CA ASN A 310 -0.76 22.81 3.18
C ASN A 310 -1.21 22.98 4.65
N ARG A 311 -1.56 24.20 5.09
CA ARG A 311 -2.02 24.51 6.46
C ARG A 311 -3.31 25.33 6.47
N ARG A 312 -4.13 25.15 5.44
CA ARG A 312 -5.42 25.86 5.27
C ARG A 312 -6.61 24.95 4.98
N ASP A 313 -6.37 23.71 4.57
CA ASP A 313 -7.43 22.75 4.24
C ASP A 313 -7.58 21.76 5.41
N ILE A 314 -8.82 21.53 5.85
CA ILE A 314 -9.13 20.76 7.07
C ILE A 314 -10.17 19.68 6.81
N ARG A 315 -10.06 18.60 7.59
CA ARG A 315 -11.04 17.52 7.70
C ARG A 315 -11.69 17.59 9.07
N ILE A 316 -13.02 17.71 9.08
CA ILE A 316 -13.85 17.67 10.29
C ILE A 316 -14.56 16.31 10.29
N ALA A 317 -14.27 15.47 11.28
CA ALA A 317 -14.91 14.18 11.46
C ALA A 317 -15.66 14.12 12.78
N LEU A 318 -16.90 13.62 12.73
CA LEU A 318 -17.74 13.40 13.91
C LEU A 318 -17.76 11.91 14.30
N TYR A 319 -18.12 11.63 15.55
CA TYR A 319 -18.32 10.25 16.02
C TYR A 319 -19.49 9.54 15.32
N SER A 320 -20.43 10.30 14.74
CA SER A 320 -21.51 9.76 13.91
C SER A 320 -21.07 9.19 12.57
N GLY A 321 -19.80 9.41 12.18
CA GLY A 321 -19.27 9.05 10.86
C GLY A 321 -19.41 10.15 9.80
N ALA A 322 -20.04 11.28 10.12
CA ALA A 322 -20.08 12.43 9.21
C ALA A 322 -18.68 13.05 9.05
N VAL A 323 -18.28 13.30 7.80
CA VAL A 323 -16.99 13.90 7.44
C VAL A 323 -17.21 15.09 6.50
N TRP A 324 -16.54 16.21 6.78
CA TRP A 324 -16.54 17.38 5.92
C TRP A 324 -15.13 17.91 5.69
N TYR A 325 -14.82 18.23 4.44
CA TYR A 325 -13.58 18.91 4.06
C TYR A 325 -13.85 20.38 3.77
N ARG A 326 -13.06 21.28 4.36
CA ARG A 326 -13.26 22.71 4.23
C ARG A 326 -11.93 23.43 4.07
N ARG A 327 -11.95 24.55 3.37
CA ARG A 327 -10.82 25.48 3.34
C ARG A 327 -11.06 26.62 4.30
N ILE A 328 -10.05 26.92 5.10
CA ILE A 328 -9.96 28.15 5.88
C ILE A 328 -9.59 29.29 4.94
N THR A 329 -10.45 30.31 4.90
CA THR A 329 -10.31 31.51 4.05
C THR A 329 -9.82 32.73 4.83
N ALA A 330 -10.12 32.77 6.13
CA ALA A 330 -9.66 33.82 7.03
C ALA A 330 -9.59 33.29 8.46
N VAL A 331 -8.68 33.88 9.26
CA VAL A 331 -8.55 33.61 10.68
C VAL A 331 -8.68 34.94 11.43
N THR A 332 -9.43 34.94 12.53
CA THR A 332 -9.57 36.11 13.40
C THR A 332 -9.38 35.68 14.84
N SER A 333 -8.41 36.28 15.53
CA SER A 333 -8.22 36.07 16.96
C SER A 333 -9.43 36.62 17.74
N ARG A 334 -9.92 35.84 18.70
CA ARG A 334 -10.99 36.21 19.62
C ARG A 334 -10.47 36.14 21.05
N GLY A 335 -9.63 37.13 21.40
CA GLY A 335 -8.95 37.17 22.69
C GLY A 335 -7.71 36.29 22.71
N SER A 336 -7.27 35.89 23.91
CA SER A 336 -5.97 35.22 24.09
C SER A 336 -6.01 33.69 23.97
N GLN A 337 -7.20 33.07 23.85
CA GLN A 337 -7.36 31.61 23.94
C GLN A 337 -8.19 31.00 22.80
N ILE A 338 -8.81 31.83 21.95
CA ILE A 338 -9.74 31.37 20.91
C ILE A 338 -9.39 32.05 19.59
N GLU A 339 -9.43 31.26 18.51
CA GLU A 339 -9.42 31.76 17.14
C GLU A 339 -10.68 31.35 16.40
N ARG A 340 -11.20 32.26 15.60
CA ARG A 340 -12.31 31.99 14.68
C ARG A 340 -11.75 31.72 13.29
N LEU A 341 -12.05 30.54 12.76
CA LEU A 341 -11.76 30.16 11.38
C LEU A 341 -12.99 30.43 10.52
N THR A 342 -12.80 31.10 9.40
CA THR A 342 -13.83 31.29 8.36
C THR A 342 -13.63 30.27 7.26
N LEU A 343 -14.67 29.53 6.91
CA LEU A 343 -14.66 28.42 5.97
C LEU A 343 -15.22 28.85 4.61
N ASP A 344 -14.72 28.23 3.55
CA ASP A 344 -15.16 28.44 2.17
C ASP A 344 -16.63 28.08 1.93
N SER A 345 -17.12 27.06 2.63
CA SER A 345 -18.47 26.52 2.48
C SER A 345 -19.18 26.33 3.82
N ARG A 346 -20.52 26.42 3.80
CA ARG A 346 -21.36 26.23 5.00
C ARG A 346 -21.24 24.78 5.51
N LEU A 347 -21.29 24.60 6.83
CA LEU A 347 -21.42 23.29 7.45
C LEU A 347 -22.89 22.86 7.42
N PRO A 348 -23.21 21.65 6.92
CA PRO A 348 -24.60 21.27 6.64
C PRO A 348 -25.41 20.94 7.91
N ALA A 349 -24.74 20.54 8.99
CA ALA A 349 -25.37 20.13 10.24
C ALA A 349 -24.78 20.89 11.44
N ALA A 350 -25.57 20.98 12.51
CA ALA A 350 -25.09 21.43 13.81
C ALA A 350 -24.38 20.27 14.53
N PHE A 351 -23.36 20.59 15.32
CA PHE A 351 -22.69 19.61 16.18
C PHE A 351 -22.07 20.28 17.41
N THR A 352 -22.03 19.53 18.52
CA THR A 352 -21.43 19.98 19.78
C THR A 352 -19.97 19.55 19.89
N LEU A 353 -19.25 20.14 20.85
CA LEU A 353 -17.87 19.78 21.18
C LEU A 353 -17.65 18.28 21.36
N THR A 354 -18.55 17.61 22.09
CA THR A 354 -18.46 16.18 22.42
C THR A 354 -18.76 15.26 21.23
N GLN A 355 -19.33 15.79 20.15
CA GLN A 355 -19.63 15.01 18.94
C GLN A 355 -18.46 15.00 17.96
N VAL A 356 -17.46 15.87 18.14
CA VAL A 356 -16.28 15.95 17.28
C VAL A 356 -15.35 14.78 17.59
N LYS A 357 -15.11 13.93 16.60
CA LYS A 357 -14.10 12.87 16.67
C LYS A 357 -12.71 13.44 16.44
N MET A 358 -12.53 14.26 15.41
CA MET A 358 -11.23 14.86 15.07
C MET A 358 -11.41 16.02 14.10
N ILE A 359 -10.62 17.07 14.29
CA ILE A 359 -10.39 18.11 13.27
C ILE A 359 -8.89 18.12 12.99
N SER A 360 -8.53 17.73 11.78
CA SER A 360 -7.15 17.60 11.32
C SER A 360 -6.92 18.44 10.07
N PHE A 361 -5.68 18.86 9.84
CA PHE A 361 -5.29 19.35 8.52
C PHE A 361 -5.31 18.21 7.49
N ILE A 362 -5.59 18.57 6.25
CA ILE A 362 -5.33 17.72 5.08
C ILE A 362 -4.26 18.40 4.23
N THR A 363 -3.20 17.67 3.90
CA THR A 363 -2.11 18.16 3.07
C THR A 363 -2.20 17.55 1.68
N PHE A 364 -1.85 18.31 0.65
CA PHE A 364 -1.83 17.79 -0.71
C PHE A 364 -0.48 17.10 -0.93
N SER A 365 -0.49 15.78 -1.11
CA SER A 365 0.73 14.98 -1.05
C SER A 365 0.81 13.93 -2.15
N VAL A 366 2.02 13.43 -2.41
CA VAL A 366 2.31 12.20 -3.16
C VAL A 366 3.04 11.21 -2.25
N GLN A 367 3.20 9.96 -2.67
CA GLN A 367 4.20 9.11 -2.01
C GLN A 367 5.60 9.71 -2.25
N ASP A 368 6.49 9.57 -1.28
CA ASP A 368 7.88 10.03 -1.38
C ASP A 368 8.78 9.03 -2.13
N ALA A 369 8.33 7.77 -2.26
CA ALA A 369 9.03 6.70 -2.95
C ALA A 369 8.16 6.07 -4.05
N ASP A 370 8.81 5.52 -5.08
CA ASP A 370 8.17 4.70 -6.11
C ASP A 370 8.06 3.22 -5.70
N THR A 371 8.39 2.90 -4.45
CA THR A 371 8.36 1.54 -3.92
C THR A 371 7.36 1.46 -2.78
N ALA A 372 6.41 0.53 -2.87
CA ALA A 372 5.56 0.14 -1.74
C ALA A 372 5.82 -1.31 -1.35
N VAL A 373 5.90 -1.56 -0.06
CA VAL A 373 6.18 -2.87 0.52
C VAL A 373 5.02 -3.28 1.40
N LEU A 374 4.29 -4.33 1.01
CA LEU A 374 3.25 -4.96 1.83
C LEU A 374 3.83 -6.18 2.51
N ARG A 375 3.86 -6.15 3.84
CA ARG A 375 4.27 -7.27 4.68
C ARG A 375 3.03 -7.99 5.17
N TYR A 376 2.93 -9.28 4.91
CA TYR A 376 1.76 -10.08 5.24
C TYR A 376 2.01 -10.93 6.48
N PHE A 377 1.03 -10.95 7.39
CA PHE A 377 1.01 -11.79 8.59
C PHE A 377 -0.02 -12.92 8.49
N GLY A 378 -0.67 -13.03 7.33
CA GLY A 378 -1.71 -14.00 7.00
C GLY A 378 -2.52 -13.52 5.79
N PRO A 379 -3.48 -14.33 5.30
CA PRO A 379 -4.31 -13.97 4.16
C PRO A 379 -5.17 -12.72 4.37
N GLU A 380 -5.39 -12.34 5.62
CA GLU A 380 -6.31 -11.28 6.03
C GLU A 380 -5.61 -10.09 6.68
N ALA A 381 -4.32 -10.18 7.00
CA ALA A 381 -3.59 -9.11 7.68
C ALA A 381 -2.31 -8.73 6.94
N ALA A 382 -2.18 -7.45 6.61
CA ALA A 382 -0.96 -6.89 6.03
C ALA A 382 -0.59 -5.57 6.71
N GLN A 383 0.68 -5.18 6.58
CA GLN A 383 1.21 -3.89 7.02
C GLN A 383 1.98 -3.23 5.89
N CYS A 384 1.86 -1.91 5.78
CA CYS A 384 2.59 -1.11 4.83
C CYS A 384 2.89 0.27 5.41
N GLN A 385 4.14 0.71 5.28
CA GLN A 385 4.54 2.07 5.58
C GLN A 385 4.46 2.91 4.31
N ILE A 386 3.83 4.08 4.40
CA ILE A 386 3.89 5.09 3.34
C ILE A 386 4.50 6.36 3.92
N VAL A 387 5.45 6.92 3.18
CA VAL A 387 5.96 8.26 3.43
C VAL A 387 5.27 9.19 2.45
N TRP A 388 4.55 10.17 2.98
CA TRP A 388 3.86 11.19 2.20
C TRP A 388 4.74 12.43 2.09
N LYS A 389 4.93 12.93 0.88
CA LYS A 389 5.63 14.19 0.61
C LYS A 389 4.62 15.25 0.19
N GLU A 390 4.60 16.35 0.93
CA GLU A 390 3.75 17.50 0.65
C GLU A 390 4.15 18.16 -0.67
N LEU A 391 3.16 18.58 -1.46
CA LEU A 391 3.33 19.30 -2.70
C LEU A 391 3.01 20.77 -2.53
N HIS A 392 3.75 21.62 -3.23
CA HIS A 392 3.36 23.01 -3.39
C HIS A 392 2.21 23.08 -4.39
N HIS A 393 1.10 23.75 -4.02
CA HIS A 393 -0.06 23.84 -4.88
C HIS A 393 -0.76 25.20 -4.78
N ALA A 394 -1.35 25.63 -5.90
CA ALA A 394 -2.17 26.84 -5.97
C ALA A 394 -3.68 26.53 -5.92
N LEU A 395 -4.06 25.25 -5.75
CA LEU A 395 -5.46 24.77 -5.75
C LEU A 395 -6.37 25.60 -4.87
#